data_AF-A0A2T1CPM0-F1
#
_entry.id   AF-A0A2T1CPM0-F1
#
_cell.length_a   1.000
_cell.length_b   1.000
_cell.length_c   1.000
_cell.angle_alpha   90.00
_cell.angle_beta   90.00
_cell.angle_gamma   90.00
#
_symmetry.space_group_name_H-M   'P 1'
#
loop_
_entity.id
_entity.type
_entity.pdbx_description
1 polymer ?
#
loop_
_entity_poly.entity_id
_entity_poly.type
_entity_poly.pdbx_seq_one_letter_code
_entity_poly.pdbx_strand_id
1 'polypeptide(L)'
;GSMTLAVGKLQLTSEITRETELFVFAAFHLGGWDFHCCIQPFGSSRSYTMLKERLFGVLQEASAAHAILEMVRLFGDQSFSLRDLFAEERHRIVRLLSQENLTRLDQLYTQVYRENYGVMMAFHRDDLPVPMELQVAAEVALGHRCLTAAKALEQETENSESLLADIEAIATEAGNLRSQLNVPEVKQILERVVWRELDALLQAGSDVDERSPVKLEADIRTIERLIAVGDRLRLNLCLDRSQELYFNSLYSQIVPLCLGWLQRRAASTGENSVNLVALDIARSDEGWDLSSIRQLLELGQTLAVDVECWLNQLSRSPID
;
A
#
# COMPACT_ATOMS: atom_id res chain seq x y z
N GLY A 1 17.06 -19.90 15.59
CA GLY A 1 18.43 -19.86 16.15
C GLY A 1 19.30 -19.08 15.19
N SER A 2 20.49 -18.62 15.61
CA SER A 2 21.42 -17.89 14.72
C SER A 2 21.91 -18.74 13.54
N MET A 3 21.87 -20.06 13.68
CA MET A 3 22.25 -21.02 12.65
C MET A 3 21.10 -22.02 12.42
N THR A 4 20.82 -22.32 11.16
CA THR A 4 19.76 -23.27 10.78
C THR A 4 20.26 -24.19 9.66
N LEU A 5 19.89 -25.46 9.75
CA LEU A 5 20.22 -26.46 8.74
C LEU A 5 18.93 -27.09 8.21
N ALA A 6 18.78 -27.10 6.90
CA ALA A 6 17.74 -27.83 6.20
C ALA A 6 18.37 -28.97 5.38
N VAL A 7 17.81 -30.16 5.48
CA VAL A 7 18.22 -31.32 4.67
C VAL A 7 16.97 -31.88 4.01
N GLY A 8 17.04 -32.13 2.71
CA GLY A 8 15.87 -32.57 1.96
C GLY A 8 16.20 -33.43 0.76
N LYS A 9 15.16 -34.08 0.24
CA LYS A 9 15.16 -34.80 -1.02
C LYS A 9 14.34 -33.98 -2.01
N LEU A 10 14.85 -33.81 -3.23
CA LEU A 10 14.15 -33.10 -4.30
C LEU A 10 14.21 -33.90 -5.60
N GLN A 11 13.22 -33.68 -6.45
CA GLN A 11 13.13 -34.27 -7.78
C GLN A 11 13.23 -33.13 -8.78
N LEU A 12 14.21 -33.19 -9.67
CA LEU A 12 14.40 -32.21 -10.74
C LEU A 12 13.97 -32.85 -12.04
N THR A 13 13.07 -32.18 -12.76
CA THR A 13 12.66 -32.57 -14.10
C THR A 13 13.05 -31.45 -15.07
N SER A 14 13.84 -31.79 -16.08
CA SER A 14 14.20 -30.86 -17.15
C SER A 14 12.97 -30.59 -18.02
N GLU A 15 12.62 -29.32 -18.26
CA GLU A 15 11.48 -28.98 -19.12
C GLU A 15 11.75 -29.30 -20.60
N ILE A 16 13.02 -29.26 -21.01
CA ILE A 16 13.46 -29.49 -22.39
C ILE A 16 13.52 -30.99 -22.69
N THR A 17 14.31 -31.74 -21.91
CA THR A 17 14.54 -33.18 -22.14
C THR A 17 13.47 -34.06 -21.49
N ARG A 18 12.68 -33.54 -20.55
CA ARG A 18 11.74 -34.31 -19.69
C ARG A 18 12.38 -35.37 -18.80
N GLU A 19 13.71 -35.44 -18.79
CA GLU A 19 14.44 -36.31 -17.88
C GLU A 19 14.25 -35.87 -16.45
N THR A 20 14.17 -36.86 -15.56
CA THR A 20 13.88 -36.65 -14.14
C THR A 20 14.93 -37.35 -13.32
N GLU A 21 15.55 -36.61 -12.41
CA GLU A 21 16.52 -37.14 -11.47
C GLU A 21 16.18 -36.75 -10.02
N LEU A 22 16.63 -37.60 -9.09
CA LEU A 22 16.44 -37.40 -7.66
C LEU A 22 17.75 -36.93 -7.05
N PHE A 23 17.66 -35.92 -6.19
CA PHE A 23 18.80 -35.37 -5.46
C PHE A 23 18.51 -35.31 -3.96
N VAL A 24 19.59 -35.29 -3.19
CA VAL A 24 19.59 -34.87 -1.79
C VAL A 24 20.36 -33.57 -1.69
N PHE A 25 19.86 -32.65 -0.88
CA PHE A 25 20.54 -31.41 -0.58
C PHE A 25 20.64 -31.19 0.93
N ALA A 26 21.64 -30.40 1.32
CA ALA A 26 21.76 -29.80 2.63
C ALA A 26 22.05 -28.30 2.46
N ALA A 27 21.26 -27.45 3.10
CA ALA A 27 21.40 -26.01 3.08
C ALA A 27 21.60 -25.52 4.52
N PHE A 28 22.77 -24.93 4.77
CA PHE A 28 23.16 -24.46 6.08
C PHE A 28 23.27 -22.94 6.07
N HIS A 29 22.43 -22.28 6.86
CA HIS A 29 22.46 -20.84 7.09
C HIS A 29 23.24 -20.55 8.37
N LEU A 30 24.33 -19.78 8.22
CA LEU A 30 25.24 -19.45 9.31
C LEU A 30 24.87 -18.14 10.02
N GLY A 31 23.83 -17.46 9.54
CA GLY A 31 23.46 -16.11 9.94
C GLY A 31 23.76 -15.09 8.85
N GLY A 32 23.10 -13.94 8.93
CA GLY A 32 23.23 -12.89 7.92
C GLY A 32 22.94 -13.42 6.52
N TRP A 33 23.91 -13.28 5.61
CA TRP A 33 23.82 -13.70 4.21
C TRP A 33 24.68 -14.93 3.89
N ASP A 34 25.22 -15.60 4.91
CA ASP A 34 26.15 -16.69 4.74
C ASP A 34 25.41 -18.03 4.67
N PHE A 35 25.55 -18.68 3.51
CA PHE A 35 24.98 -19.99 3.22
C PHE A 35 26.07 -20.94 2.72
N HIS A 36 26.01 -22.17 3.22
CA HIS A 36 26.75 -23.29 2.69
C HIS A 36 25.76 -24.36 2.26
N CYS A 37 25.66 -24.57 0.95
CA CYS A 37 24.70 -25.48 0.34
C CYS A 37 25.43 -26.57 -0.42
N CYS A 38 25.00 -27.82 -0.26
CA CYS A 38 25.52 -28.96 -0.97
C CYS A 38 24.38 -29.75 -1.59
N ILE A 39 24.61 -30.33 -2.76
CA ILE A 39 23.66 -31.18 -3.48
C ILE A 39 24.39 -32.37 -4.09
N GLN A 40 23.75 -33.53 -4.08
CA GLN A 40 24.28 -34.73 -4.74
C GLN A 40 23.14 -35.63 -5.22
N PRO A 41 23.36 -36.52 -6.21
CA PRO A 41 22.36 -37.50 -6.62
C PRO A 41 21.87 -38.36 -5.45
N PHE A 42 20.58 -38.66 -5.44
CA PHE A 42 19.97 -39.51 -4.41
C PHE A 42 20.46 -40.95 -4.58
N GLY A 43 21.13 -41.48 -3.56
CA GLY A 43 21.50 -42.89 -3.48
C GLY A 43 20.35 -43.77 -2.98
N SER A 44 20.38 -44.10 -1.68
CA SER A 44 19.38 -44.96 -1.04
C SER A 44 18.70 -44.29 0.15
N SER A 45 17.52 -44.77 0.53
CA SER A 45 16.83 -44.29 1.74
C SER A 45 17.66 -44.50 3.02
N ARG A 46 18.46 -45.57 3.09
CA ARG A 46 19.38 -45.81 4.21
C ARG A 46 20.49 -44.77 4.27
N SER A 47 21.10 -44.46 3.11
CA SER A 47 22.12 -43.41 2.99
C SER A 47 21.56 -42.04 3.39
N TYR A 48 20.33 -41.72 2.98
CA TYR A 48 19.65 -40.49 3.35
C TYR A 48 19.38 -40.37 4.85
N THR A 49 18.92 -41.45 5.50
CA THR A 49 18.71 -41.45 6.95
C THR A 49 20.02 -41.24 7.70
N MET A 50 21.08 -41.96 7.32
CA MET A 50 22.41 -41.81 7.92
C MET A 50 22.98 -40.40 7.72
N LEU A 51 22.81 -39.81 6.54
CA LEU A 51 23.22 -38.45 6.22
C LEU A 51 22.53 -37.44 7.13
N LYS A 52 21.20 -37.55 7.30
CA LYS A 52 20.44 -36.69 8.22
C LYS A 52 20.92 -36.83 9.65
N GLU A 53 21.03 -38.06 10.16
CA GLU A 53 21.45 -38.32 11.54
C GLU A 53 22.82 -37.70 11.85
N ARG A 54 23.79 -37.85 10.94
CA ARG A 54 25.11 -37.25 11.09
C ARG A 54 25.08 -35.72 11.08
N LEU A 55 24.41 -35.12 10.08
CA LEU A 55 24.38 -33.67 9.97
C LEU A 55 23.66 -33.01 11.15
N PHE A 56 22.51 -33.55 11.57
CA PHE A 56 21.79 -33.03 12.73
C PHE A 56 22.52 -33.33 14.04
N GLY A 57 23.27 -34.43 14.12
CA GLY A 57 24.15 -34.73 15.26
C GLY A 57 25.22 -33.66 15.45
N VAL A 58 25.95 -33.31 14.38
CA VAL A 58 26.99 -32.26 14.44
C VAL A 58 26.39 -30.87 14.70
N LEU A 59 25.18 -30.60 14.21
CA LEU A 59 24.50 -29.33 14.49
C LEU A 59 24.19 -29.14 15.99
N GLN A 60 23.93 -30.22 16.74
CA GLN A 60 23.71 -30.14 18.19
C GLN A 60 24.95 -29.68 18.97
N GLU A 61 26.14 -29.85 18.41
CA GLU A 61 27.40 -29.37 18.99
C GLU A 61 27.60 -27.84 18.78
N ALA A 62 26.64 -27.17 18.11
CA ALA A 62 26.60 -25.73 17.87
C ALA A 62 27.86 -25.15 17.19
N SER A 63 28.59 -25.97 16.42
CA SER A 63 29.82 -25.56 15.75
C SER A 63 29.64 -25.48 14.23
N ALA A 64 29.68 -24.27 13.69
CA ALA A 64 29.55 -24.02 12.26
C ALA A 64 30.64 -24.72 11.43
N ALA A 65 31.88 -24.69 11.92
CA ALA A 65 33.02 -25.29 11.24
C ALA A 65 32.88 -26.82 11.13
N HIS A 66 32.47 -27.49 12.22
CA HIS A 66 32.25 -28.94 12.20
C HIS A 66 31.10 -29.32 11.27
N ALA A 67 30.00 -28.55 11.27
CA ALA A 67 28.88 -28.79 10.37
C ALA A 67 29.29 -28.67 8.90
N ILE A 68 30.05 -27.63 8.53
CA ILE A 68 30.60 -27.47 7.16
C ILE A 68 31.52 -28.64 6.81
N LEU A 69 32.45 -29.01 7.70
CA LEU A 69 33.37 -30.12 7.45
C LEU A 69 32.63 -31.44 7.23
N GLU A 70 31.58 -31.71 8.00
CA GLU A 70 30.76 -32.92 7.81
C GLU A 70 29.94 -32.84 6.51
N MET A 71 29.45 -31.66 6.12
CA MET A 71 28.81 -31.46 4.81
C MET A 71 29.78 -31.75 3.65
N VAL A 72 31.00 -31.21 3.70
CA VAL A 72 32.05 -31.50 2.69
C VAL A 72 32.39 -32.99 2.66
N ARG A 73 32.47 -33.67 3.81
CA ARG A 73 32.70 -35.12 3.86
C ARG A 73 31.57 -35.95 3.25
N LEU A 74 30.32 -35.52 3.42
CA LEU A 74 29.13 -36.26 2.98
C LEU A 74 28.72 -35.98 1.54
N PHE A 75 28.99 -34.78 1.02
CA PHE A 75 28.60 -34.33 -0.32
C PHE A 75 29.77 -34.13 -1.28
N GLY A 76 31.01 -34.13 -0.78
CA GLY A 76 32.21 -33.83 -1.54
C GLY A 76 32.55 -32.33 -1.52
N ASP A 77 33.49 -31.95 -2.39
CA ASP A 77 34.10 -30.62 -2.37
C ASP A 77 33.25 -29.53 -3.04
N GLN A 78 32.19 -29.90 -3.75
CA GLN A 78 31.30 -28.93 -4.40
C GLN A 78 30.31 -28.36 -3.39
N SER A 79 30.37 -27.03 -3.23
CA SER A 79 29.44 -26.28 -2.40
C SER A 79 29.02 -25.00 -3.10
N PHE A 80 27.85 -24.51 -2.70
CA PHE A 80 27.18 -23.35 -3.27
C PHE A 80 26.78 -22.39 -2.15
N SER A 81 26.65 -21.12 -2.52
CA SER A 81 26.28 -20.01 -1.67
C SER A 81 25.27 -19.12 -2.39
N LEU A 82 24.80 -18.05 -1.75
CA LEU A 82 23.96 -17.05 -2.43
C LEU A 82 24.65 -16.39 -3.63
N ARG A 83 25.99 -16.40 -3.69
CA ARG A 83 26.74 -15.82 -4.81
C ARG A 83 26.57 -16.60 -6.10
N ASP A 84 26.26 -17.89 -6.00
CA ASP A 84 26.09 -18.80 -7.13
C ASP A 84 24.67 -18.74 -7.73
N LEU A 85 23.75 -18.03 -7.07
CA LEU A 85 22.40 -17.79 -7.58
C LEU A 85 22.38 -16.68 -8.64
N PHE A 86 21.39 -16.77 -9.54
CA PHE A 86 21.01 -15.64 -10.39
C PHE A 86 20.70 -14.40 -9.55
N ALA A 87 20.97 -13.22 -10.12
CA ALA A 87 20.85 -11.96 -9.40
C ALA A 87 19.44 -11.74 -8.83
N GLU A 88 18.41 -12.11 -9.59
CA GLU A 88 17.01 -11.99 -9.17
C GLU A 88 16.69 -12.85 -7.95
N GLU A 89 17.07 -14.13 -7.96
CA GLU A 89 16.84 -15.04 -6.83
C GLU A 89 17.69 -14.67 -5.61
N ARG A 90 18.92 -14.21 -5.81
CA ARG A 90 19.73 -13.66 -4.73
C ARG A 90 19.03 -12.45 -4.08
N HIS A 91 18.53 -11.51 -4.86
CA HIS A 91 17.79 -10.35 -4.32
C HIS A 91 16.52 -10.77 -3.59
N ARG A 92 15.79 -11.75 -4.12
CA ARG A 92 14.59 -12.29 -3.47
C ARG A 92 14.92 -12.88 -2.09
N ILE A 93 15.95 -13.72 -1.99
CA ILE A 93 16.34 -14.33 -0.71
C ILE A 93 16.86 -13.28 0.27
N VAL A 94 17.68 -12.32 -0.18
CA VAL A 94 18.18 -11.23 0.68
C VAL A 94 17.04 -10.39 1.23
N ARG A 95 16.01 -10.08 0.42
CA ARG A 95 14.81 -9.39 0.89
C ARG A 95 14.08 -10.18 1.98
N LEU A 96 13.88 -11.48 1.78
CA LEU A 96 13.23 -12.35 2.78
C LEU A 96 14.01 -12.39 4.11
N LEU A 97 15.33 -12.56 4.04
CA LEU A 97 16.19 -12.57 5.25
C LEU A 97 16.22 -11.20 5.95
N SER A 98 16.06 -10.12 5.19
CA SER A 98 16.04 -8.77 5.74
C SER A 98 14.69 -8.46 6.40
N GLN A 99 13.57 -9.02 5.92
CA GLN A 99 12.25 -8.75 6.47
C GLN A 99 12.12 -9.13 7.95
N GLU A 100 12.67 -10.26 8.37
CA GLU A 100 12.65 -10.67 9.79
C GLU A 100 13.43 -9.67 10.66
N ASN A 101 14.63 -9.28 10.22
CA ASN A 101 15.45 -8.30 10.92
C ASN A 101 14.78 -6.92 10.97
N LEU A 102 14.19 -6.47 9.86
CA LEU A 102 13.44 -5.21 9.80
C LEU A 102 12.24 -5.23 10.75
N THR A 103 11.47 -6.32 10.77
CA THR A 103 10.32 -6.46 11.68
C THR A 103 10.77 -6.37 13.14
N ARG A 104 11.91 -6.98 13.49
CA ARG A 104 12.48 -6.89 14.83
C ARG A 104 12.97 -5.47 15.16
N LEU A 105 13.59 -4.78 14.20
CA LEU A 105 14.00 -3.38 14.36
C LEU A 105 12.78 -2.47 14.57
N ASP A 106 11.71 -2.66 13.80
CA ASP A 106 10.47 -1.90 13.91
C ASP A 106 9.87 -2.05 15.32
N GLN A 107 9.88 -3.27 15.88
CA GLN A 107 9.45 -3.52 17.27
C GLN A 107 10.33 -2.80 18.30
N LEU A 108 11.66 -2.84 18.12
CA LEU A 108 12.60 -2.15 19.02
C LEU A 108 12.39 -0.63 18.99
N TYR A 109 12.30 -0.02 17.81
CA TYR A 109 12.02 1.41 17.68
C TYR A 109 10.65 1.78 18.24
N THR A 110 9.63 0.96 18.00
CA THR A 110 8.30 1.15 18.58
C THR A 110 8.33 1.11 20.11
N GLN A 111 9.11 0.20 20.70
CA GLN A 111 9.27 0.12 22.14
C GLN A 111 9.96 1.37 22.68
N VAL A 112 11.11 1.76 22.11
CA VAL A 112 11.85 2.96 22.51
C VAL A 112 10.96 4.21 22.41
N TYR A 113 10.20 4.34 21.33
CA TYR A 113 9.25 5.43 21.15
C TYR A 113 8.19 5.47 22.26
N ARG A 114 7.52 4.34 22.52
CA ARG A 114 6.44 4.24 23.52
C ARG A 114 6.94 4.53 24.93
N GLU A 115 8.09 4.00 25.31
CA GLU A 115 8.67 4.20 26.64
C GLU A 115 9.11 5.64 26.88
N ASN A 116 9.49 6.36 25.81
CA ASN A 116 10.03 7.72 25.91
C ASN A 116 9.06 8.81 25.42
N TYR A 117 7.82 8.47 25.07
CA TYR A 117 6.83 9.42 24.54
C TYR A 117 6.62 10.64 25.45
N GLY A 118 6.42 10.41 26.76
CA GLY A 118 6.23 11.50 27.72
C GLY A 118 7.45 12.41 27.84
N VAL A 119 8.65 11.84 27.71
CA VAL A 119 9.91 12.61 27.70
C VAL A 119 9.99 13.47 26.45
N MET A 120 9.72 12.90 25.27
CA MET A 120 9.69 13.66 24.01
C MET A 120 8.68 14.82 24.07
N MET A 121 7.49 14.58 24.61
CA MET A 121 6.48 15.63 24.79
C MET A 121 6.93 16.72 25.75
N ALA A 122 7.70 16.40 26.79
CA ALA A 122 8.29 17.40 27.68
C ALA A 122 9.31 18.28 26.94
N PHE A 123 10.18 17.69 26.12
CA PHE A 123 11.11 18.46 25.27
C PHE A 123 10.35 19.44 24.35
N HIS A 124 9.29 18.99 23.69
CA HIS A 124 8.49 19.87 22.83
C HIS A 124 7.75 20.97 23.59
N ARG A 125 7.23 20.67 24.79
CA ARG A 125 6.53 21.64 25.63
C ARG A 125 7.44 22.76 26.11
N ASP A 126 8.68 22.43 26.42
CA ASP A 126 9.68 23.38 26.94
C ASP A 126 10.50 24.04 25.80
N ASP A 127 10.08 23.85 24.53
CA ASP A 127 10.78 24.32 23.33
C ASP A 127 12.27 23.92 23.27
N LEU A 128 12.59 22.76 23.84
CA LEU A 128 13.92 22.17 23.82
C LEU A 128 14.12 21.28 22.58
N PRO A 129 15.34 21.21 22.04
CA PRO A 129 15.65 20.28 20.95
C PRO A 129 15.55 18.83 21.45
N VAL A 130 14.73 18.04 20.77
CA VAL A 130 14.60 16.61 21.05
C VAL A 130 15.90 15.89 20.61
N PRO A 131 16.46 14.99 21.44
CA PRO A 131 17.59 14.15 21.04
C PRO A 131 17.30 13.37 19.75
N MET A 132 18.29 13.30 18.85
CA MET A 132 18.12 12.68 17.53
C MET A 132 17.69 11.21 17.62
N GLU A 133 18.17 10.48 18.62
CA GLU A 133 17.87 9.07 18.84
C GLU A 133 16.37 8.86 19.13
N LEU A 134 15.76 9.75 19.92
CA LEU A 134 14.33 9.72 20.21
C LEU A 134 13.51 10.12 18.98
N GLN A 135 13.99 11.11 18.24
CA GLN A 135 13.35 11.56 16.99
C GLN A 135 13.29 10.43 15.96
N VAL A 136 14.41 9.74 15.73
CA VAL A 136 14.49 8.59 14.81
C VAL A 136 13.57 7.46 15.25
N ALA A 137 13.51 7.18 16.56
CA ALA A 137 12.61 6.14 17.08
C ALA A 137 11.14 6.45 16.79
N ALA A 138 10.72 7.71 16.96
CA ALA A 138 9.36 8.14 16.61
C ALA A 138 9.11 8.04 15.10
N GLU A 139 10.03 8.53 14.27
CA GLU A 139 9.89 8.50 12.81
C GLU A 139 9.76 7.08 12.26
N VAL A 140 10.59 6.15 12.73
CA VAL A 140 10.53 4.73 12.32
C VAL A 140 9.25 4.08 12.83
N ALA A 141 8.89 4.27 14.10
CA ALA A 141 7.70 3.66 14.69
C ALA A 141 6.40 4.15 14.03
N LEU A 142 6.28 5.46 13.82
CA LEU A 142 5.12 6.07 13.15
C LEU A 142 5.08 5.70 11.67
N GLY A 143 6.23 5.68 10.98
CA GLY A 143 6.33 5.25 9.59
C GLY A 143 5.86 3.80 9.41
N HIS A 144 6.31 2.88 10.26
CA HIS A 144 5.89 1.48 10.22
C HIS A 144 4.39 1.30 10.50
N ARG A 145 3.85 2.00 11.52
CA ARG A 145 2.41 2.03 11.82
C ARG A 145 1.60 2.54 10.63
N CYS A 146 2.04 3.64 10.02
CA CYS A 146 1.39 4.26 8.86
C CYS A 146 1.38 3.29 7.66
N LEU A 147 2.52 2.63 7.39
CA LEU A 147 2.63 1.65 6.31
C LEU A 147 1.72 0.44 6.53
N THR A 148 1.60 -0.03 7.77
CA THR A 148 0.75 -1.16 8.13
C THR A 148 -0.73 -0.81 7.93
N ALA A 149 -1.17 0.35 8.42
CA ALA A 149 -2.53 0.84 8.25
C ALA A 149 -2.87 1.09 6.77
N ALA A 150 -1.95 1.70 6.00
CA ALA A 150 -2.14 1.92 4.57
C ALA A 150 -2.28 0.61 3.78
N LYS A 151 -1.44 -0.40 4.07
CA LYS A 151 -1.55 -1.73 3.44
C LYS A 151 -2.88 -2.42 3.75
N ALA A 152 -3.35 -2.31 4.99
CA ALA A 152 -4.66 -2.84 5.37
C ALA A 152 -5.79 -2.12 4.61
N LEU A 153 -5.72 -0.80 4.48
CA LEU A 153 -6.70 0.02 3.74
C LEU A 153 -6.76 -0.33 2.23
N GLU A 154 -5.61 -0.74 1.65
CA GLU A 154 -5.57 -1.22 0.27
C GLU A 154 -6.30 -2.56 0.10
N GLN A 155 -6.29 -3.42 1.11
CA GLN A 155 -6.80 -4.79 1.04
C GLN A 155 -8.23 -4.94 1.55
N GLU A 156 -8.61 -4.21 2.60
CA GLU A 156 -9.89 -4.34 3.30
C GLU A 156 -10.80 -3.14 3.02
N THR A 157 -11.93 -3.38 2.34
CA THR A 157 -12.93 -2.31 2.09
C THR A 157 -13.90 -2.11 3.25
N GLU A 158 -14.14 -3.14 4.08
CA GLU A 158 -15.12 -3.09 5.18
C GLU A 158 -14.66 -2.20 6.34
N ASN A 159 -13.35 -2.15 6.61
CA ASN A 159 -12.76 -1.39 7.71
C ASN A 159 -12.13 -0.05 7.26
N SER A 160 -12.37 0.38 6.02
CA SER A 160 -11.71 1.54 5.40
C SER A 160 -11.80 2.81 6.24
N GLU A 161 -12.97 3.08 6.84
CA GLU A 161 -13.22 4.25 7.68
C GLU A 161 -12.34 4.27 8.94
N SER A 162 -12.23 3.14 9.64
CA SER A 162 -11.40 3.02 10.83
C SER A 162 -9.92 3.11 10.48
N LEU A 163 -9.49 2.46 9.40
CA LEU A 163 -8.11 2.47 8.95
C LEU A 163 -7.67 3.86 8.48
N LEU A 164 -8.55 4.59 7.80
CA LEU A 164 -8.31 5.98 7.44
C LEU A 164 -8.19 6.87 8.67
N ALA A 165 -9.08 6.71 9.66
CA ALA A 165 -8.99 7.43 10.92
C ALA A 165 -7.69 7.13 11.68
N ASP A 166 -7.19 5.89 11.63
CA ASP A 166 -5.90 5.52 12.21
C ASP A 166 -4.74 6.22 11.51
N ILE A 167 -4.75 6.32 10.18
CA ILE A 167 -3.73 7.06 9.42
C ILE A 167 -3.80 8.57 9.72
N GLU A 168 -5.01 9.14 9.84
CA GLU A 168 -5.21 10.53 10.26
C GLU A 168 -4.65 10.80 11.67
N ALA A 169 -4.87 9.89 12.61
CA ALA A 169 -4.32 9.96 13.95
C ALA A 169 -2.78 9.93 13.92
N ILE A 170 -2.19 9.03 13.11
CA ILE A 170 -0.74 8.96 12.91
C ILE A 170 -0.20 10.26 12.30
N ALA A 171 -0.88 10.83 11.31
CA ALA A 171 -0.48 12.11 10.71
C ALA A 171 -0.53 13.27 11.72
N THR A 172 -1.53 13.26 12.61
CA THR A 172 -1.63 14.22 13.73
C THR A 172 -0.46 14.06 14.69
N GLU A 173 -0.17 12.82 15.09
CA GLU A 173 0.90 12.47 16.01
C GLU A 173 2.27 12.86 15.45
N ALA A 174 2.54 12.54 14.18
CA ALA A 174 3.76 12.93 13.48
C ALA A 174 3.92 14.46 13.38
N GLY A 175 2.84 15.19 13.11
CA GLY A 175 2.82 16.64 13.10
C GLY A 175 3.17 17.26 14.45
N ASN A 176 2.59 16.73 15.54
CA ASN A 176 2.85 17.18 16.90
C ASN A 176 4.31 16.97 17.31
N LEU A 177 4.92 15.86 16.88
CA LEU A 177 6.31 15.52 17.14
C LEU A 177 7.30 16.16 16.14
N ARG A 178 6.80 16.92 15.16
CA ARG A 178 7.59 17.51 14.06
C ARG A 178 8.42 16.46 13.31
N SER A 179 7.92 15.21 13.26
CA SER A 179 8.57 14.05 12.65
C SER A 179 8.30 13.99 11.15
N GLN A 180 9.33 13.72 10.36
CA GLN A 180 9.21 13.56 8.92
C GLN A 180 9.16 12.07 8.57
N LEU A 181 7.99 11.56 8.20
CA LEU A 181 7.83 10.16 7.85
C LEU A 181 8.33 9.91 6.42
N ASN A 182 9.45 9.21 6.28
CA ASN A 182 9.95 8.78 4.97
C ASN A 182 9.34 7.42 4.58
N VAL A 183 8.12 7.45 4.05
CA VAL A 183 7.34 6.25 3.70
C VAL A 183 6.85 6.30 2.24
N PRO A 184 7.74 6.06 1.25
CA PRO A 184 7.39 6.16 -0.17
C PRO A 184 6.34 5.14 -0.59
N GLU A 185 6.26 3.97 0.05
CA GLU A 185 5.22 2.98 -0.23
C GLU A 185 3.83 3.48 0.18
N VAL A 186 3.71 4.25 1.27
CA VAL A 186 2.41 4.81 1.72
C VAL A 186 1.87 5.77 0.66
N LYS A 187 2.72 6.62 0.09
CA LYS A 187 2.35 7.50 -1.02
C LYS A 187 1.69 6.72 -2.15
N GLN A 188 2.37 5.68 -2.65
CA GLN A 188 1.88 4.87 -3.76
C GLN A 188 0.57 4.15 -3.44
N ILE A 189 0.42 3.69 -2.19
CA ILE A 189 -0.81 3.04 -1.73
C ILE A 189 -1.96 4.05 -1.71
N LEU A 190 -1.76 5.24 -1.13
CA LEU A 190 -2.80 6.27 -1.07
C LEU A 190 -3.22 6.74 -2.47
N GLU A 191 -2.28 6.92 -3.40
CA GLU A 191 -2.59 7.26 -4.81
C GLU A 191 -3.49 6.19 -5.46
N ARG A 192 -3.20 4.90 -5.24
CA ARG A 192 -4.02 3.80 -5.76
C ARG A 192 -5.39 3.72 -5.09
N VAL A 193 -5.46 3.93 -3.78
CA VAL A 193 -6.72 3.92 -3.04
C VAL A 193 -7.60 5.10 -3.47
N VAL A 194 -7.06 6.32 -3.59
CA VAL A 194 -7.79 7.48 -4.11
C VAL A 194 -8.35 7.20 -5.50
N TRP A 195 -7.53 6.62 -6.40
CA TRP A 195 -8.00 6.26 -7.73
C TRP A 195 -9.13 5.23 -7.69
N ARG A 196 -9.01 4.20 -6.85
CA ARG A 196 -10.03 3.14 -6.68
C ARG A 196 -11.35 3.71 -6.16
N GLU A 197 -11.31 4.52 -5.11
CA GLU A 197 -12.52 5.13 -4.53
C GLU A 197 -13.17 6.09 -5.53
N LEU A 198 -12.36 6.86 -6.28
CA LEU A 198 -12.87 7.75 -7.31
C LEU A 198 -13.50 6.98 -8.49
N ASP A 199 -12.88 5.89 -8.95
CA ASP A 199 -13.47 5.02 -9.98
C ASP A 199 -14.77 4.40 -9.50
N ALA A 200 -14.80 3.84 -8.29
CA ALA A 200 -16.02 3.29 -7.69
C ALA A 200 -17.14 4.34 -7.61
N LEU A 201 -16.81 5.56 -7.17
CA LEU A 201 -17.74 6.68 -7.13
C LEU A 201 -18.27 7.00 -8.52
N LEU A 202 -17.42 7.13 -9.54
CA LEU A 202 -17.82 7.54 -10.89
C LEU A 202 -18.52 6.43 -11.69
N GLN A 203 -18.14 5.16 -11.52
CA GLN A 203 -18.80 4.01 -12.15
C GLN A 203 -20.18 3.73 -11.54
N ALA A 204 -20.35 3.95 -10.23
CA ALA A 204 -21.68 3.93 -9.60
C ALA A 204 -22.62 5.02 -10.12
N GLY A 205 -22.19 5.83 -11.10
CA GLY A 205 -22.94 6.90 -11.75
C GLY A 205 -23.45 6.64 -13.13
N SER A 206 -23.09 5.51 -13.74
CA SER A 206 -23.66 5.12 -15.02
C SER A 206 -25.08 4.57 -14.88
N ASP A 207 -25.43 3.98 -13.73
CA ASP A 207 -26.78 3.47 -13.44
C ASP A 207 -27.56 4.48 -12.59
N VAL A 208 -28.62 5.03 -13.18
CA VAL A 208 -29.39 6.17 -12.65
C VAL A 208 -30.27 5.79 -11.45
N ASP A 209 -30.52 4.50 -11.22
CA ASP A 209 -31.56 4.01 -10.30
C ASP A 209 -31.10 3.77 -8.83
N GLU A 210 -29.80 3.84 -8.49
CA GLU A 210 -29.30 3.36 -7.18
C GLU A 210 -28.48 4.35 -6.32
N ARG A 211 -28.46 5.66 -6.62
CA ARG A 211 -27.68 6.62 -5.82
C ARG A 211 -28.48 7.23 -4.66
N SER A 212 -28.23 6.71 -3.44
CA SER A 212 -28.58 7.44 -2.21
C SER A 212 -27.64 8.64 -2.05
N PRO A 213 -28.15 9.89 -1.90
CA PRO A 213 -27.32 11.09 -1.75
C PRO A 213 -26.38 11.00 -0.54
N VAL A 214 -26.78 10.27 0.50
CA VAL A 214 -25.96 10.03 1.70
C VAL A 214 -24.70 9.22 1.39
N LYS A 215 -24.79 8.25 0.46
CA LYS A 215 -23.65 7.41 0.07
C LYS A 215 -22.64 8.21 -0.76
N LEU A 216 -23.14 8.99 -1.73
CA LEU A 216 -22.30 9.87 -2.53
C LEU A 216 -21.48 10.83 -1.65
N GLU A 217 -22.13 11.50 -0.71
CA GLU A 217 -21.43 12.40 0.22
C GLU A 217 -20.36 11.68 1.04
N ALA A 218 -20.62 10.46 1.49
CA ALA A 218 -19.66 9.66 2.24
C ALA A 218 -18.45 9.28 1.38
N ASP A 219 -18.68 8.89 0.13
CA ASP A 219 -17.63 8.51 -0.81
C ASP A 219 -16.74 9.74 -1.18
N ILE A 220 -17.37 10.90 -1.43
CA ILE A 220 -16.65 12.17 -1.65
C ILE A 220 -15.80 12.53 -0.44
N ARG A 221 -16.40 12.51 0.76
CA ARG A 221 -15.68 12.81 2.02
C ARG A 221 -14.50 11.88 2.23
N THR A 222 -14.62 10.61 1.88
CA THR A 222 -13.52 9.63 1.99
C THR A 222 -12.34 10.02 1.09
N ILE A 223 -12.61 10.39 -0.17
CA ILE A 223 -11.58 10.84 -1.12
C ILE A 223 -10.89 12.11 -0.63
N GLU A 224 -11.64 13.10 -0.17
CA GLU A 224 -11.09 14.35 0.38
C GLU A 224 -10.20 14.09 1.59
N ARG A 225 -10.63 13.21 2.50
CA ARG A 225 -9.83 12.81 3.67
C ARG A 225 -8.53 12.12 3.27
N LEU A 226 -8.55 11.22 2.28
CA LEU A 226 -7.34 10.56 1.78
C LEU A 226 -6.32 11.57 1.24
N ILE A 227 -6.78 12.55 0.47
CA ILE A 227 -5.93 13.62 -0.08
C ILE A 227 -5.36 14.48 1.07
N ALA A 228 -6.23 14.92 1.99
CA ALA A 228 -5.83 15.72 3.14
C ALA A 228 -4.80 15.02 4.03
N VAL A 229 -4.92 13.70 4.23
CA VAL A 229 -3.93 12.90 4.95
C VAL A 229 -2.58 12.92 4.23
N GLY A 230 -2.58 12.77 2.90
CA GLY A 230 -1.37 12.87 2.08
C GLY A 230 -0.64 14.20 2.26
N ASP A 231 -1.39 15.30 2.32
CA ASP A 231 -0.84 16.64 2.54
C ASP A 231 -0.28 16.81 3.96
N ARG A 232 -1.00 16.33 4.97
CA ARG A 232 -0.56 16.37 6.37
C ARG A 232 0.72 15.56 6.60
N LEU A 233 0.86 14.44 5.89
CA LEU A 233 2.06 13.61 5.89
C LEU A 233 3.17 14.14 4.95
N ARG A 234 2.91 15.21 4.18
CA ARG A 234 3.83 15.82 3.20
C ARG A 234 4.31 14.84 2.12
N LEU A 235 3.43 13.92 1.70
CA LEU A 235 3.76 12.88 0.72
C LEU A 235 3.74 13.38 -0.73
N ASN A 236 3.21 14.58 -0.99
CA ASN A 236 3.04 15.17 -2.32
C ASN A 236 2.43 14.16 -3.29
N LEU A 237 1.17 13.78 -3.07
CA LEU A 237 0.48 12.76 -3.86
C LEU A 237 0.40 13.18 -5.34
N CYS A 238 0.73 12.26 -6.24
CA CYS A 238 0.58 12.43 -7.67
C CYS A 238 -0.81 11.95 -8.09
N LEU A 239 -1.71 12.90 -8.39
CA LEU A 239 -3.11 12.62 -8.67
C LEU A 239 -3.44 12.62 -10.17
N ASP A 240 -2.46 12.70 -11.07
CA ASP A 240 -2.64 12.83 -12.53
C ASP A 240 -3.64 11.81 -13.10
N ARG A 241 -3.53 10.54 -12.67
CA ARG A 241 -4.42 9.47 -13.13
C ARG A 241 -5.85 9.63 -12.62
N SER A 242 -6.01 10.13 -11.40
CA SER A 242 -7.31 10.42 -10.79
C SER A 242 -7.94 11.67 -11.43
N GLN A 243 -7.13 12.68 -11.76
CA GLN A 243 -7.55 13.88 -12.49
C GLN A 243 -8.07 13.51 -13.89
N GLU A 244 -7.34 12.69 -14.64
CA GLU A 244 -7.76 12.22 -15.97
C GLU A 244 -9.06 11.43 -15.90
N LEU A 245 -9.19 10.54 -14.91
CA LEU A 245 -10.43 9.78 -14.68
C LEU A 245 -11.61 10.71 -14.41
N TYR A 246 -11.45 11.66 -13.48
CA TYR A 246 -12.47 12.66 -13.17
C TYR A 246 -12.82 13.50 -14.39
N PHE A 247 -11.83 13.99 -15.14
CA PHE A 247 -12.03 14.81 -16.32
C PHE A 247 -12.83 14.08 -17.40
N ASN A 248 -12.56 12.80 -17.65
CA ASN A 248 -13.34 12.00 -18.59
C ASN A 248 -14.81 11.84 -18.14
N SER A 249 -15.03 11.65 -16.83
CA SER A 249 -16.38 11.57 -16.24
C SER A 249 -17.09 12.92 -16.17
N LEU A 250 -16.34 14.02 -16.08
CA LEU A 250 -16.87 15.38 -16.09
C LEU A 250 -17.67 15.63 -17.37
N TYR A 251 -17.09 15.36 -18.54
CA TYR A 251 -17.76 15.60 -19.82
C TYR A 251 -18.79 14.54 -20.19
N SER A 252 -18.59 13.29 -19.76
CA SER A 252 -19.49 12.19 -20.12
C SER A 252 -20.72 12.08 -19.23
N GLN A 253 -20.63 12.47 -17.95
CA GLN A 253 -21.71 12.29 -16.97
C GLN A 253 -22.10 13.60 -16.26
N ILE A 254 -21.14 14.31 -15.67
CA ILE A 254 -21.42 15.44 -14.76
C ILE A 254 -21.95 16.67 -15.52
N VAL A 255 -21.35 17.01 -16.66
CA VAL A 255 -21.77 18.14 -17.50
C VAL A 255 -23.18 17.92 -18.07
N PRO A 256 -23.54 16.75 -18.63
CA PRO A 256 -24.92 16.44 -19.01
C PRO A 256 -25.92 16.63 -17.86
N LEU A 257 -25.57 16.24 -16.62
CA LEU A 257 -26.41 16.45 -15.44
C LEU A 257 -26.59 17.95 -15.12
N CYS A 258 -25.52 18.74 -15.18
CA CYS A 258 -25.57 20.19 -14.98
C CYS A 258 -26.50 20.86 -16.00
N LEU A 259 -26.34 20.51 -17.29
CA LEU A 259 -27.15 21.06 -18.39
C LEU A 259 -28.63 20.64 -18.28
N GLY A 260 -28.90 19.37 -17.96
CA GLY A 260 -30.27 18.88 -17.75
C GLY A 260 -30.98 19.57 -16.59
N TRP A 261 -30.26 19.85 -15.49
CA TRP A 261 -30.80 20.65 -14.38
C TRP A 261 -31.12 22.09 -14.79
N LEU A 262 -30.19 22.78 -15.46
CA LEU A 262 -30.41 24.15 -15.95
C LEU A 262 -31.60 24.25 -16.92
N GLN A 263 -31.75 23.28 -17.83
CA GLN A 263 -32.88 23.23 -18.77
C GLN A 263 -34.23 23.03 -18.08
N ARG A 264 -34.32 22.12 -17.10
CA ARG A 264 -35.55 21.91 -16.31
C ARG A 264 -35.96 23.16 -15.55
N ARG A 265 -34.99 23.90 -15.01
CA ARG A 265 -35.23 25.17 -14.32
C ARG A 265 -35.71 26.26 -15.30
N ALA A 266 -35.07 26.42 -16.47
CA ALA A 266 -35.50 27.40 -17.47
C ALA A 266 -36.96 27.15 -17.92
N ALA A 267 -37.35 25.88 -18.06
CA ALA A 267 -38.71 25.49 -18.40
C ALA A 267 -39.75 25.81 -17.31
N SER A 268 -39.38 25.87 -16.03
CA SER A 268 -40.29 26.22 -14.93
C SER A 268 -40.44 27.73 -14.71
N THR A 269 -39.45 28.54 -15.11
CA THR A 269 -39.51 30.01 -15.01
C THR A 269 -40.17 30.73 -16.19
N GLY A 270 -40.52 30.03 -17.27
CA GLY A 270 -41.29 30.63 -18.38
C GLY A 270 -40.57 31.74 -19.16
N GLU A 271 -39.23 31.79 -19.11
CA GLU A 271 -38.46 32.72 -19.94
C GLU A 271 -38.20 32.11 -21.33
N ASN A 272 -38.42 32.93 -22.35
CA ASN A 272 -38.36 32.57 -23.77
C ASN A 272 -37.10 31.79 -24.13
N SER A 273 -37.33 30.61 -24.69
CA SER A 273 -36.37 29.74 -25.34
C SER A 273 -35.63 30.46 -26.47
N VAL A 274 -34.40 30.90 -26.21
CA VAL A 274 -33.46 31.23 -27.28
C VAL A 274 -32.12 30.55 -27.00
N ASN A 275 -31.83 29.56 -27.85
CA ASN A 275 -30.53 28.92 -28.08
C ASN A 275 -29.90 28.09 -26.96
N LEU A 276 -30.56 26.99 -26.59
CA LEU A 276 -29.84 25.80 -26.11
C LEU A 276 -30.11 24.65 -27.08
N VAL A 277 -29.04 24.18 -27.72
CA VAL A 277 -29.04 23.06 -28.65
C VAL A 277 -29.76 21.88 -28.01
N ALA A 278 -30.80 21.38 -28.71
CA ALA A 278 -31.54 20.18 -28.34
C ALA A 278 -30.62 18.97 -28.43
N LEU A 279 -29.85 18.71 -27.38
CA LEU A 279 -29.33 17.40 -27.07
C LEU A 279 -30.41 16.72 -26.22
N ASP A 280 -31.01 15.66 -26.77
CA ASP A 280 -31.91 14.75 -26.07
C ASP A 280 -31.15 14.13 -24.87
N ILE A 281 -31.14 14.82 -23.74
CA ILE A 281 -30.56 14.33 -22.49
C ILE A 281 -31.73 13.94 -21.58
N ALA A 282 -31.93 12.62 -21.51
CA ALA A 282 -32.73 11.85 -20.56
C ALA A 282 -34.04 12.50 -20.05
N ARG A 283 -35.15 12.06 -20.65
CA ARG A 283 -36.45 11.97 -19.98
C ARG A 283 -36.38 10.90 -18.89
N SER A 284 -35.75 11.19 -17.75
CA SER A 284 -36.00 10.46 -16.52
C SER A 284 -36.30 11.47 -15.41
N ASP A 285 -37.43 11.24 -14.74
CA ASP A 285 -37.98 12.04 -13.65
C ASP A 285 -37.13 11.97 -12.36
N GLU A 286 -35.97 11.33 -12.40
CA GLU A 286 -35.09 11.03 -11.26
C GLU A 286 -33.77 11.82 -11.37
N GLY A 287 -33.91 13.14 -11.49
CA GLY A 287 -32.80 14.06 -11.60
C GLY A 287 -32.07 14.25 -10.27
N TRP A 288 -30.75 14.20 -10.32
CA TRP A 288 -29.86 14.56 -9.22
C TRP A 288 -30.24 15.88 -8.56
N ASP A 289 -30.19 15.91 -7.23
CA ASP A 289 -30.32 17.16 -6.49
C ASP A 289 -29.12 18.08 -6.79
N LEU A 290 -29.37 19.39 -6.76
CA LEU A 290 -28.36 20.42 -7.00
C LEU A 290 -27.18 20.29 -6.02
N SER A 291 -27.46 19.86 -4.79
CA SER A 291 -26.46 19.59 -3.75
C SER A 291 -25.44 18.54 -4.21
N SER A 292 -25.91 17.40 -4.71
CA SER A 292 -25.08 16.30 -5.20
C SER A 292 -24.23 16.69 -6.42
N ILE A 293 -24.80 17.45 -7.37
CA ILE A 293 -24.06 17.96 -8.53
C ILE A 293 -22.96 18.92 -8.10
N ARG A 294 -23.27 19.80 -7.14
CA ARG A 294 -22.31 20.76 -6.61
C ARG A 294 -21.17 20.08 -5.88
N GLN A 295 -21.45 19.10 -5.03
CA GLN A 295 -20.40 18.33 -4.32
C GLN A 295 -19.46 17.60 -5.28
N LEU A 296 -20.00 17.04 -6.38
CA LEU A 296 -19.17 16.44 -7.43
C LEU A 296 -18.24 17.44 -8.12
N LEU A 297 -18.70 18.68 -8.32
CA LEU A 297 -17.85 19.75 -8.87
C LEU A 297 -16.84 20.24 -7.82
N GLU A 298 -17.21 20.37 -6.56
CA GLU A 298 -16.30 20.72 -5.47
C GLU A 298 -15.18 19.67 -5.32
N LEU A 299 -15.48 18.37 -5.48
CA LEU A 299 -14.46 17.31 -5.57
C LEU A 299 -13.46 17.55 -6.72
N GLY A 300 -13.94 18.06 -7.86
CA GLY A 300 -13.08 18.44 -8.99
C GLY A 300 -12.07 19.53 -8.62
N GLN A 301 -12.47 20.50 -7.80
CA GLN A 301 -11.55 21.53 -7.28
C GLN A 301 -10.51 20.92 -6.33
N THR A 302 -10.90 20.01 -5.45
CA THR A 302 -9.98 19.29 -4.55
C THR A 302 -8.95 18.47 -5.34
N LEU A 303 -9.34 17.90 -6.48
CA LEU A 303 -8.44 17.22 -7.41
C LEU A 303 -7.62 18.17 -8.29
N ALA A 304 -7.77 19.50 -8.14
CA ALA A 304 -7.15 20.53 -8.98
C ALA A 304 -7.54 20.45 -10.48
N VAL A 305 -8.77 20.02 -10.78
CA VAL A 305 -9.38 20.07 -12.12
C VAL A 305 -10.19 21.38 -12.27
N ASP A 306 -10.04 22.07 -13.40
CA ASP A 306 -10.78 23.31 -13.65
C ASP A 306 -12.27 23.04 -13.91
N VAL A 307 -13.10 23.42 -12.93
CA VAL A 307 -14.56 23.29 -12.91
C VAL A 307 -15.25 24.61 -12.55
N GLU A 308 -14.48 25.70 -12.43
CA GLU A 308 -14.99 27.00 -11.95
C GLU A 308 -16.09 27.55 -12.85
N CYS A 309 -16.02 27.29 -14.16
CA CYS A 309 -17.05 27.75 -15.10
C CYS A 309 -18.43 27.15 -14.80
N TRP A 310 -18.49 25.87 -14.39
CA TRP A 310 -19.73 25.17 -14.06
C TRP A 310 -20.25 25.56 -12.67
N LEU A 311 -19.36 25.67 -11.68
CA LEU A 311 -19.73 26.18 -10.35
C LEU A 311 -20.26 27.61 -10.41
N ASN A 312 -19.66 28.47 -11.25
CA ASN A 312 -20.14 29.83 -11.47
C ASN A 312 -21.50 29.85 -12.17
N GLN A 313 -21.78 28.96 -13.12
CA GLN A 313 -23.10 28.89 -13.77
C GLN A 313 -24.20 28.40 -12.82
N LEU A 314 -23.87 27.48 -11.91
CA LEU A 314 -24.80 27.01 -10.88
C LEU A 314 -25.01 28.03 -9.75
N SER A 315 -24.01 28.87 -9.46
CA SER A 315 -24.08 29.92 -8.42
C SER A 315 -24.56 31.30 -8.92
N ARG A 316 -24.40 31.63 -10.20
CA ARG A 316 -24.88 32.88 -10.83
C ARG A 316 -26.41 32.96 -11.03
N SER A 317 -27.20 32.15 -10.33
CA SER A 317 -28.61 32.46 -10.16
C SER A 317 -28.74 33.50 -9.03
N PRO A 318 -29.03 34.78 -9.32
CA PRO A 318 -29.21 35.76 -8.26
C PRO A 318 -30.49 35.40 -7.50
N ILE A 319 -30.35 35.23 -6.18
CA ILE A 319 -31.37 35.73 -5.26
C ILE A 319 -31.14 37.24 -5.27
N ASP A 320 -31.91 37.94 -6.09
CA ASP A 320 -32.41 39.31 -5.90
C ASP A 320 -33.35 39.67 -7.06
#